data_AF-B4DBQ0-F1
#
_entry.id   AF-B4DBQ0-F1
#
_cell.length_a   1.000
_cell.length_b   1.000
_cell.length_c   1.000
_cell.angle_alpha   90.00
_cell.angle_beta   90.00
_cell.angle_gamma   90.00
#
_symmetry.space_group_name_H-M   'P 1'
#
loop_
_entity.id
_entity.type
_entity.pdbx_description
1 polymer ?
#
loop_
_entity_poly.entity_id
_entity_poly.type
_entity_poly.pdbx_seq_one_letter_code
_entity_poly.pdbx_strand_id
1 'polypeptide(L)' 'MSTVAEIIDAVKHLSAEEKDEFLEKLREVEFEDAWDRQMQADAKAGKLDFLVREGEDAIRKGELRDWPGKSQS' A
#
# COMPACT_ATOMS: atom_id res chain seq x y z
N MET A 1 -21.49 5.63 17.52
CA MET A 1 -20.35 5.46 16.58
C MET A 1 -19.26 6.39 17.05
N SER A 2 -18.02 5.90 17.16
CA SER A 2 -16.86 6.76 17.38
C SER A 2 -16.36 7.28 16.04
N THR A 3 -15.96 8.54 15.99
CA THR A 3 -15.30 9.16 14.83
C THR A 3 -13.86 8.69 14.71
N VAL A 4 -13.27 8.83 13.51
CA VAL A 4 -11.84 8.53 13.30
C VAL A 4 -10.96 9.35 14.25
N ALA A 5 -11.32 10.62 14.49
CA ALA A 5 -10.59 11.48 15.42
C ALA A 5 -10.60 10.92 16.85
N GLU A 6 -11.75 10.46 17.34
CA GLU A 6 -11.88 9.86 18.68
C GLU A 6 -11.12 8.53 18.79
N ILE A 7 -11.09 7.71 17.73
CA ILE A 7 -10.32 6.46 17.70
C ILE A 7 -8.83 6.76 17.78
N ILE A 8 -8.33 7.70 16.96
CA ILE A 8 -6.91 8.09 16.97
C ILE A 8 -6.51 8.69 18.32
N ASP A 9 -7.39 9.46 18.95
CA ASP A 9 -7.10 10.01 20.27
C ASP A 9 -7.03 8.93 21.34
N ALA A 10 -7.90 7.92 21.30
CA ALA A 10 -7.83 6.76 22.19
C ALA A 10 -6.51 5.97 22.02
N VAL A 11 -6.05 5.76 20.78
CA VAL A 11 -4.80 5.04 20.48
C VAL A 11 -3.57 5.72 21.08
N LYS A 12 -3.56 7.06 21.20
CA LYS A 12 -2.44 7.79 21.81
C LYS A 12 -2.21 7.40 23.27
N HIS A 13 -3.28 7.08 23.99
CA HIS A 13 -3.27 6.76 25.41
C HIS A 13 -2.90 5.31 25.73
N LEU A 14 -2.76 4.45 24.69
CA LEU A 14 -2.36 3.06 24.84
C LEU A 14 -0.89 2.92 25.23
N SER A 15 -0.60 1.86 25.99
CA SER A 15 0.75 1.38 26.27
C SER A 15 1.45 0.92 24.97
N ALA A 16 2.74 0.62 25.04
CA ALA A 16 3.46 0.07 23.90
C ALA A 16 2.90 -1.30 23.47
N GLU A 17 2.63 -2.19 24.43
CA GLU A 17 2.08 -3.52 24.18
C GLU A 17 0.67 -3.44 23.58
N GLU A 18 -0.18 -2.54 24.09
CA GLU A 18 -1.52 -2.32 23.57
C GLU A 18 -1.51 -1.70 22.16
N LYS A 19 -0.49 -0.92 21.81
CA LYS A 19 -0.30 -0.42 20.44
C LYS A 19 0.08 -1.54 19.48
N ASP A 20 0.94 -2.46 19.88
CA ASP A 20 1.30 -3.60 19.06
C ASP A 20 0.09 -4.53 18.84
N GLU A 21 -0.68 -4.81 19.89
CA GLU A 21 -1.94 -5.56 19.79
C GLU A 21 -2.97 -4.82 18.91
N PHE A 22 -3.09 -3.50 19.06
CA PHE A 22 -3.95 -2.69 18.20
C PHE A 22 -3.56 -2.81 16.73
N LEU A 23 -2.26 -2.76 16.40
CA LEU A 23 -1.77 -2.92 15.04
C LEU A 23 -2.02 -4.33 14.49
N GLU A 24 -1.90 -5.37 15.32
CA GLU A 24 -2.27 -6.74 14.94
C GLU A 24 -3.74 -6.86 14.57
N LYS A 25 -4.64 -6.37 15.43
CA LYS A 25 -6.08 -6.40 15.17
C LYS A 25 -6.49 -5.49 14.01
N LEU A 26 -5.80 -4.36 13.82
CA LEU A 26 -6.06 -3.46 12.71
C LEU A 26 -5.72 -4.11 11.35
N ARG A 27 -4.76 -5.03 11.31
CA ARG A 27 -4.49 -5.84 10.11
C ARG A 27 -5.61 -6.84 9.80
N GLU A 28 -6.35 -7.29 10.81
CA GLU A 28 -7.52 -8.17 10.63
C GLU A 28 -8.75 -7.40 10.12
N VAL A 29 -8.77 -6.08 10.29
CA VAL A 29 -9.75 -5.23 9.61
C VAL A 29 -9.39 -5.23 8.13
N GLU A 30 -10.30 -5.71 7.28
CA GLU A 30 -10.16 -5.84 5.82
C GLU A 30 -9.94 -4.49 5.09
N PHE A 31 -8.78 -3.86 5.31
CA PHE A 31 -8.32 -2.72 4.52
C PHE A 31 -7.70 -3.20 3.19
N GLU A 32 -7.08 -4.37 3.19
CA GLU A 32 -6.47 -4.99 2.00
C GLU A 32 -7.52 -5.27 0.93
N ASP A 33 -8.68 -5.85 1.27
CA ASP A 33 -9.76 -6.11 0.31
C ASP A 33 -10.35 -4.84 -0.30
N ALA A 34 -10.42 -3.74 0.46
CA ALA A 34 -10.91 -2.47 -0.06
C ALA A 34 -9.90 -1.85 -1.03
N TRP A 35 -8.61 -1.88 -0.68
CA TRP A 35 -7.53 -1.39 -1.52
C TRP A 35 -7.37 -2.24 -2.78
N ASP A 36 -7.41 -3.58 -2.67
CA ASP A 36 -7.34 -4.51 -3.79
C ASP A 36 -8.53 -4.32 -4.74
N ARG A 37 -9.75 -4.18 -4.21
CA ARG A 37 -10.94 -3.89 -5.04
C ARG A 37 -10.81 -2.56 -5.76
N GLN A 38 -10.28 -1.53 -5.10
CA GLN A 38 -10.08 -0.21 -5.71
C GLN A 38 -8.99 -0.26 -6.78
N MET A 39 -7.85 -0.90 -6.51
CA MET A 39 -6.76 -1.11 -7.47
C MET A 39 -7.23 -1.89 -8.70
N GLN A 40 -8.02 -2.95 -8.51
CA GLN A 40 -8.61 -3.71 -9.61
C GLN A 40 -9.62 -2.87 -10.42
N ALA A 41 -10.44 -2.06 -9.76
CA ALA A 41 -11.39 -1.17 -10.44
C ALA A 41 -10.65 -0.10 -11.26
N ASP A 42 -9.60 0.50 -10.71
CA ASP A 42 -8.79 1.52 -11.37
C ASP A 42 -7.98 0.95 -12.53
N ALA A 43 -7.46 -0.28 -12.38
CA ALA A 43 -6.84 -1.03 -13.47
C ALA A 43 -7.84 -1.29 -14.61
N LYS A 44 -9.06 -1.78 -14.31
CA LYS A 44 -10.11 -2.00 -15.31
C LYS A 44 -10.58 -0.72 -15.99
N ALA A 45 -10.55 0.39 -15.27
CA ALA A 45 -10.90 1.71 -15.80
C ALA A 45 -9.75 2.37 -16.61
N GLY A 46 -8.59 1.71 -16.73
CA GLY A 46 -7.41 2.23 -17.44
C GLY A 46 -6.70 3.38 -16.72
N LYS A 47 -7.04 3.67 -15.46
CA LYS A 47 -6.40 4.75 -14.70
C LYS A 47 -4.94 4.48 -14.40
N LEU A 48 -4.53 3.22 -14.44
CA LEU A 48 -3.15 2.79 -14.20
C LEU A 48 -2.34 2.61 -15.48
N ASP A 49 -2.92 2.84 -16.67
CA ASP A 49 -2.25 2.67 -17.96
C ASP A 49 -0.98 3.54 -18.10
N PHE A 50 -0.93 4.69 -17.41
CA PHE A 50 0.24 5.56 -17.44
C PHE A 50 1.48 4.89 -16.85
N LEU A 51 1.33 4.02 -15.85
CA LEU A 51 2.45 3.28 -15.24
C LEU A 51 3.05 2.28 -16.23
N VAL A 52 2.20 1.65 -17.05
CA VAL A 52 2.65 0.73 -18.11
C VAL A 52 3.44 1.52 -19.16
N ARG A 53 2.92 2.65 -19.62
CA ARG A 53 3.59 3.51 -20.61
C ARG A 53 4.91 4.05 -20.09
N GLU A 54 4.97 4.45 -18.82
CA GLU A 54 6.19 4.92 -18.17
C GLU A 54 7.26 3.81 -18.12
N GLY A 55 6.85 2.58 -17.77
CA GLY A 55 7.73 1.42 -17.81
C GLY A 55 8.27 1.13 -19.21
N GLU A 56 7.41 1.15 -20.23
CA GLU A 56 7.81 0.98 -21.63
C GLU A 56 8.75 2.08 -22.12
N ASP A 57 8.51 3.33 -21.72
CA ASP A 57 9.39 4.47 -22.02
C ASP A 57 10.76 4.29 -21.36
N ALA A 58 10.80 3.88 -20.09
CA ALA A 58 12.04 3.64 -19.36
C ALA A 58 12.85 2.47 -19.95
N ILE A 59 12.17 1.41 -20.42
CA ILE A 59 12.79 0.32 -21.20
C ILE A 59 13.42 0.88 -22.48
N ARG A 60 12.66 1.67 -23.24
CA ARG A 60 13.14 2.25 -24.51
C ARG A 60 14.33 3.19 -24.31
N LYS A 61 14.39 3.91 -23.18
CA LYS A 61 15.48 4.83 -22.84
C LYS A 61 16.67 4.14 -22.16
N GLY A 62 16.54 2.88 -21.75
CA GLY A 62 17.57 2.18 -20.99
C GLY A 62 17.77 2.74 -19.57
N GLU A 63 16.72 3.30 -18.98
CA GLU A 63 16.76 3.94 -17.65
C GLU A 63 16.40 2.95 -16.52
N LEU A 64 16.14 1.69 -16.85
CA LEU A 64 15.84 0.66 -15.88
C LEU A 64 17.03 0.41 -14.95
N ARG A 65 16.74 0.26 -13.66
CA ARG A 65 17.72 -0.19 -12.67
C ARG A 65 17.73 -1.71 -12.62
N ASP A 66 18.89 -2.27 -12.33
CA ASP A 66 18.99 -3.70 -12.05
C ASP A 66 18.13 -4.08 -10.85
N TRP A 67 17.52 -5.25 -10.94
CA TRP A 67 16.77 -5.80 -9.82
C TRP A 67 17.72 -6.02 -8.62
N PRO A 68 17.35 -5.57 -7.41
CA PRO A 68 18.19 -5.78 -6.23
C PRO A 68 18.52 -7.26 -6.04
N GLY A 69 19.80 -7.61 -6.05
CA GLY A 69 20.29 -8.98 -5.86
C GLY A 69 20.63 -9.78 -7.13
N LYS A 70 20.47 -9.22 -8.34
CA LYS A 70 20.92 -9.89 -9.59
C LYS A 70 22.32 -9.50 -10.07
N SER A 71 23.01 -8.58 -9.40
CA SER A 71 24.35 -8.09 -9.78
C SER A 71 25.52 -8.86 -9.14
N GLN A 72 25.27 -10.05 -8.57
CA GLN A 72 26.30 -10.95 -8.07
C GLN A 72 26.16 -12.30 -8.79
N SER A 73 26.63 -12.39 -10.03
CA SER A 73 26.85 -13.65 -10.75
C SER A 73 28.02 -13.48 -11.69
#